data_AF-X1T639-F1
#
_entry.id   AF-X1T639-F1
#
_cell.length_a   1.000
_cell.length_b   1.000
_cell.length_c   1.000
_cell.angle_alpha   90.00
_cell.angle_beta   90.00
_cell.angle_gamma   90.00
#
_symmetry.space_group_name_H-M   'P 1'
#
loop_
_entity.id
_entity.type
_entity.pdbx_description
1 polymer ?
#
loop_
_entity_poly.entity_id
_entity_poly.type
_entity_poly.pdbx_seq_one_letter_code
_entity_poly.pdbx_strand_id
1 'polypeptide(L)'
;KNKVLVKTADLNWEGRNLEINGNINLLSKTIGLDIDLSTDGISWDNFKKEFLSQGKKESRNKQKKWDLPVSGMVRLNSDYFSLPLSRCQLADIFL
;
A
#
# COMPACT_ATOMS: atom_id res chain seq x y z
N LYS A 1 -8.61 9.08 -23.69
CA LYS A 1 -8.36 8.08 -22.62
C LYS A 1 -6.86 8.05 -22.40
N ASN A 2 -6.39 8.43 -21.21
CA ASN A 2 -4.96 8.45 -20.93
C ASN A 2 -4.63 7.22 -20.07
N LYS A 3 -3.60 6.48 -20.47
CA LYS A 3 -3.16 5.26 -19.80
C LYS A 3 -1.71 5.45 -19.39
N VAL A 4 -1.42 5.31 -18.11
CA VAL A 4 -0.06 5.33 -17.56
C VAL A 4 0.28 3.91 -17.18
N LEU A 5 1.27 3.34 -17.85
CA LEU A 5 1.75 2.00 -17.57
C LEU A 5 3.02 2.11 -16.73
N VAL A 6 2.98 1.54 -15.54
CA VAL A 6 4.12 1.43 -14.63
C VAL A 6 4.68 0.03 -14.86
N LYS A 7 5.80 -0.07 -15.59
CA LYS A 7 6.40 -1.38 -15.90
C LYS A 7 7.08 -1.98 -14.67
N THR A 8 7.98 -1.22 -14.06
CA THR A 8 8.68 -1.59 -12.83
C THR A 8 9.21 -0.30 -12.21
N ALA A 9 8.99 -0.11 -10.92
CA ALA A 9 9.71 0.86 -10.12
C ALA A 9 10.29 0.14 -8.90
N ASP A 10 11.63 0.14 -8.81
CA ASP A 10 12.34 -0.38 -7.66
C ASP A 10 12.50 0.73 -6.63
N LEU A 11 11.84 0.56 -5.50
CA LEU A 11 11.87 1.49 -4.39
C LEU A 11 12.52 0.78 -3.20
N ASN A 12 13.46 1.45 -2.54
CA ASN A 12 13.91 1.02 -1.24
C ASN A 12 12.99 1.62 -0.17
N TRP A 13 12.22 0.79 0.50
CA TRP A 13 11.35 1.20 1.60
C TRP A 13 11.82 0.54 2.90
N GLU A 14 12.37 1.32 3.83
CA GLU A 14 12.91 0.80 5.11
C GLU A 14 13.96 -0.31 4.96
N GLY A 15 14.81 -0.22 3.92
CA GLY A 15 15.83 -1.24 3.63
C GLY A 15 15.28 -2.45 2.87
N ARG A 16 14.00 -2.43 2.50
CA ARG A 16 13.32 -3.48 1.74
C ARG A 16 13.17 -3.09 0.28
N ASN A 17 13.28 -4.08 -0.59
CA ASN A 17 13.00 -3.87 -2.00
C ASN A 17 11.48 -3.95 -2.22
N LEU A 18 10.94 -2.89 -2.82
CA LEU A 18 9.55 -2.81 -3.28
C LEU A 18 9.57 -2.67 -4.79
N GLU A 19 9.02 -3.67 -5.46
CA GLU A 19 8.77 -3.67 -6.90
C GLU A 19 7.31 -3.29 -7.16
N ILE A 20 7.09 -2.32 -8.05
CA ILE A 20 5.74 -1.88 -8.44
C ILE A 20 5.53 -2.12 -9.93
N ASN A 21 4.49 -2.89 -10.27
CA ASN A 21 4.04 -3.07 -11.65
C ASN A 21 2.54 -2.80 -11.72
N GLY A 22 2.07 -2.15 -12.77
CA GLY A 22 0.64 -1.96 -12.93
C GLY A 22 0.23 -0.93 -13.96
N ASN A 23 -1.06 -0.67 -13.98
CA ASN A 23 -1.67 0.23 -14.92
C ASN A 23 -2.62 1.21 -14.22
N ILE A 24 -2.44 2.49 -14.51
CA ILE A 24 -3.30 3.57 -14.07
C ILE A 24 -4.07 4.07 -15.30
N ASN A 25 -5.38 3.90 -15.29
CA ASN A 25 -6.26 4.37 -16.35
C ASN A 25 -7.00 5.63 -15.89
N LEU A 26 -6.74 6.77 -16.53
CA LEU A 26 -7.49 8.00 -16.29
C LEU A 26 -8.73 8.00 -17.19
N LEU A 27 -9.89 7.75 -16.59
CA LEU A 27 -11.20 7.92 -17.20
C LEU A 27 -11.72 9.33 -16.91
N SER A 28 -12.59 9.85 -17.77
CA SER A 28 -13.08 11.24 -17.69
C SER A 28 -13.74 11.61 -16.36
N LYS A 29 -14.17 10.63 -15.56
CA LYS A 29 -14.84 10.81 -14.26
C LYS A 29 -14.29 9.89 -13.16
N THR A 30 -13.24 9.11 -13.41
CA THR A 30 -12.77 8.09 -12.46
C THR A 30 -11.32 7.75 -12.73
N ILE A 31 -10.56 7.46 -11.67
CA ILE A 31 -9.22 6.89 -11.80
C ILE A 31 -9.34 5.38 -11.59
N GLY A 32 -9.06 4.61 -12.64
CA GLY A 32 -9.00 3.16 -12.61
C GLY A 32 -7.61 2.69 -12.19
N LEU A 33 -7.50 1.94 -11.09
CA LEU A 33 -6.23 1.38 -10.61
C LEU A 33 -6.22 -0.15 -10.73
N ASP A 34 -5.17 -0.70 -11.32
CA ASP A 34 -4.85 -2.12 -11.27
C ASP A 34 -3.34 -2.22 -11.06
N ILE A 35 -2.93 -2.39 -9.80
CA ILE A 35 -1.52 -2.32 -9.37
C ILE A 35 -1.17 -3.60 -8.64
N ASP A 36 -0.05 -4.20 -9.03
CA ASP A 36 0.60 -5.31 -8.36
C ASP A 36 1.89 -4.80 -7.70
N LEU A 37 1.95 -4.91 -6.39
CA LEU A 37 3.09 -4.57 -5.55
C LEU A 37 3.76 -5.87 -5.11
N SER A 38 5.08 -5.95 -5.19
CA SER A 38 5.86 -7.07 -4.67
C SER A 38 6.95 -6.56 -3.73
N THR A 39 7.15 -7.21 -2.59
CA THR A 39 8.21 -6.82 -1.66
C THR A 39 8.82 -8.03 -0.97
N ASP A 40 10.07 -7.92 -0.53
CA ASP A 40 10.74 -8.97 0.25
C ASP A 40 10.02 -9.24 1.58
N GLY A 41 9.30 -8.27 2.14
CA GLY A 41 8.52 -8.48 3.35
C GLY A 41 7.68 -7.28 3.75
N ILE A 42 6.62 -7.54 4.52
CA ILE A 42 5.82 -6.47 5.12
C ILE A 42 5.56 -6.72 6.61
N SER A 43 5.63 -5.65 7.40
CA SER A 43 5.15 -5.64 8.79
C SER A 43 3.78 -5.00 8.88
N TRP A 44 2.83 -5.68 9.52
CA TRP A 44 1.47 -5.19 9.68
C TRP A 44 1.40 -3.89 10.49
N ASP A 45 2.28 -3.70 11.47
CA ASP A 45 2.31 -2.47 12.27
C ASP A 45 2.84 -1.29 11.45
N ASN A 46 3.87 -1.49 10.63
CA ASN A 46 4.36 -0.46 9.71
C ASN A 46 3.31 -0.13 8.65
N PHE A 47 2.62 -1.15 8.10
CA PHE A 47 1.52 -0.94 7.17
C PHE A 47 0.40 -0.10 7.79
N LYS A 48 -0.05 -0.43 9.01
CA LYS A 48 -1.09 0.36 9.71
C LYS A 48 -0.63 1.78 9.99
N LYS A 49 0.61 1.98 10.42
CA LYS A 49 1.16 3.30 10.69
C LYS A 49 1.20 4.14 9.42
N GLU A 50 1.76 3.64 8.33
CA GLU A 50 1.98 4.45 7.13
C GLU A 50 0.72 4.59 6.27
N PHE A 51 -0.14 3.56 6.18
CA PHE A 51 -1.31 3.60 5.30
C PHE A 51 -2.62 3.91 6.00
N LEU A 52 -2.82 3.47 7.25
CA LEU A 52 -4.08 3.70 7.97
C LEU A 52 -4.07 4.92 8.89
N SER A 53 -2.89 5.35 9.37
CA SER A 53 -2.81 6.49 10.30
C SER A 53 -2.79 7.86 9.63
N GLN A 54 -2.81 7.94 8.29
CA GLN A 54 -2.83 9.20 7.52
C GLN A 54 -4.13 10.02 7.60
N GLY A 55 -4.94 9.82 8.64
CA GLY A 55 -6.21 10.53 8.82
C GLY A 55 -6.12 12.01 9.22
N LYS A 56 -4.95 12.58 9.56
CA LYS A 56 -4.88 13.95 10.14
C LYS A 56 -3.61 14.75 9.86
N LYS A 57 -3.20 14.89 8.60
CA LYS A 57 -2.35 16.05 8.23
C LYS A 57 -3.03 16.82 7.10
N GLU A 58 -3.81 17.82 7.50
CA GLU A 58 -4.31 18.85 6.59
C GLU A 58 -3.13 19.54 5.92
N SER A 59 -2.79 19.10 4.71
CA SER A 59 -1.89 19.85 3.85
C SER A 59 -2.64 21.10 3.37
N ARG A 60 -2.39 22.24 4.03
CA ARG A 60 -2.79 23.57 3.59
C ARG A 60 -2.01 23.91 2.32
N ASN A 61 -2.45 23.40 1.18
CA ASN A 61 -2.08 23.95 -0.11
C ASN A 61 -3.29 23.92 -1.04
N LYS A 62 -3.83 25.10 -1.35
CA LYS A 62 -4.99 25.32 -2.24
C LYS A 62 -4.58 25.12 -3.72
N GLN A 63 -4.00 23.98 -4.05
CA GLN A 63 -3.95 23.53 -5.44
C GLN A 63 -5.12 22.57 -5.64
N LYS A 64 -5.93 22.83 -6.69
CA LYS A 64 -7.11 22.05 -7.08
C LYS A 64 -6.90 20.57 -6.78
N LYS A 65 -7.45 20.09 -5.67
CA LYS A 65 -7.47 18.67 -5.36
C LYS A 65 -8.28 18.02 -6.48
N TRP A 66 -7.64 17.15 -7.24
CA TRP A 66 -8.35 16.26 -8.15
C TRP A 66 -9.29 15.41 -7.31
N ASP A 67 -10.58 15.70 -7.40
CA ASP A 67 -11.66 15.02 -6.67
C ASP A 67 -12.34 13.98 -7.57
N LEU A 68 -11.54 13.15 -8.22
CA LEU A 68 -12.06 12.05 -9.02
C LEU A 68 -12.15 10.81 -8.15
N PRO A 69 -13.27 10.07 -8.17
CA PRO A 69 -13.37 8.80 -7.48
C PRO A 69 -12.30 7.85 -8.01
N VAL A 70 -11.65 7.15 -7.09
CA VAL A 70 -10.68 6.10 -7.38
C VAL A 70 -11.39 4.76 -7.26
N SER A 71 -11.27 3.91 -8.29
CA SER A 71 -11.87 2.57 -8.32
C SER A 71 -10.85 1.59 -8.87
N GLY A 72 -10.72 0.43 -8.25
CA GLY A 72 -9.72 -0.54 -8.69
C GLY A 72 -9.28 -1.50 -7.61
N MET A 73 -8.19 -2.19 -7.88
CA MET A 73 -7.57 -3.14 -6.97
C MET A 73 -6.07 -2.91 -6.89
N VAL A 74 -5.54 -3.08 -5.68
CA VAL A 74 -4.11 -3.16 -5.42
C VAL A 74 -3.85 -4.54 -4.83
N ARG A 75 -3.03 -5.34 -5.51
CA ARG A 75 -2.57 -6.63 -5.00
C ARG A 75 -1.18 -6.44 -4.42
N LEU A 76 -0.93 -7.02 -3.25
CA LEU A 76 0.37 -6.99 -2.59
C LEU A 76 0.85 -8.42 -2.39
N ASN A 77 1.98 -8.73 -3.01
CA ASN A 77 2.73 -9.97 -2.83
C ASN A 77 3.92 -9.68 -1.91
N SER A 78 4.17 -10.58 -0.97
CA SER A 78 5.24 -10.42 0.02
C SER A 78 5.76 -11.79 0.41
N ASP A 79 7.09 -11.96 0.45
CA ASP A 79 7.67 -13.27 0.80
C ASP A 79 7.38 -13.64 2.26
N TYR A 80 7.36 -12.64 3.15
CA TYR A 80 6.90 -12.81 4.52
C TYR A 80 5.99 -11.69 4.99
N PHE A 81 5.09 -12.02 5.92
CA PHE A 81 4.16 -11.09 6.56
C PHE A 81 4.30 -11.22 8.08
N SER A 82 4.73 -10.15 8.76
CA SER A 82 4.82 -10.15 10.23
C SER A 82 3.60 -9.49 10.87
N LEU A 83 2.88 -10.27 11.68
CA LEU A 83 1.83 -9.76 12.56
C LEU A 83 2.44 -9.24 13.86
N PRO A 84 1.82 -8.23 14.51
CA PRO A 84 2.16 -7.92 15.90
C PRO A 84 1.98 -9.17 16.75
N LEU A 85 3.00 -9.49 17.54
CA LEU A 85 2.89 -10.42 18.66
C LEU A 85 2.01 -9.76 19.73
N SER A 86 0.70 -9.77 19.52
CA SER A 86 -0.27 -9.55 20.60
C SER A 86 -0.13 -10.74 21.53
N ARG A 87 0.71 -10.61 22.57
CA ARG A 87 0.94 -11.58 23.65
C ARG A 87 0.18 -12.91 23.43
N CYS A 88 0.75 -13.81 22.65
CA CYS A 88 0.47 -15.22 22.87
C CYS A 88 1.09 -15.51 24.24
N GLN A 89 0.34 -15.20 25.31
CA GLN A 89 0.47 -15.97 26.54
C GLN A 89 0.15 -17.38 26.08
N LEU A 90 1.20 -18.15 25.76
CA LEU A 90 1.18 -19.58 25.94
C LEU A 90 0.76 -19.75 27.39
N ALA A 91 -0.55 -19.86 27.61
CA ALA A 91 -1.06 -20.36 28.86
C ALA A 91 -0.36 -21.70 29.02
N ASP A 92 0.41 -21.80 30.09
CA ASP A 92 1.12 -22.99 30.51
C ASP A 92 0.18 -24.20 30.42
N ILE A 93 0.27 -24.94 29.32
CA ILE A 93 -0.14 -26.34 29.27
C ILE A 93 1.15 -27.11 29.48
N PHE A 94 1.68 -27.00 30.70
CA PHE A 94 2.50 -28.06 31.26
C PHE A 94 1.56 -29.20 31.64
N LEU A 95 1.98 -30.40 31.21
CA LEU A 95 1.36 -31.72 31.32
C LEU A 95 0.76 -32.05 32.70
#